data_AF-A0A832C7M4-F1
#
_entry.id   AF-A0A832C7M4-F1
#
_cell.length_a   1.000
_cell.length_b   1.000
_cell.length_c   1.000
_cell.angle_alpha   90.00
_cell.angle_beta   90.00
_cell.angle_gamma   90.00
#
_symmetry.space_group_name_H-M   'P 1'
#
loop_
_entity.id
_entity.type
_entity.pdbx_description
1 polymer ?
#
loop_
_entity_poly.entity_id
_entity_poly.type
_entity_poly.pdbx_seq_one_letter_code
_entity_poly.pdbx_strand_id
1 'polypeptide(L)'
;MADLSMTCAETLAGNPQSLPGVVADSWQVVEGTGPEWDRWVALAANADVYHCSGYVAAMTSEHPVLPRLLVFQSSLGMVVHPLLLRPLARLGARFAGLYDAATCYGYSSPAWAARPGANERALLNAFWSSEGRLLRRLGVVCEFVRLHPLLPYRDVLPPECDLVWRGQTVAIDLTRSVAELEGQLSANHRRCIRKARRAGVEVTFSDRPEELDAFADLYTLTMIRVGARREYFYPCSTFRKLFALLPRGSVWLASA
;
A
#
# COMPACT_ATOMS: atom_id res chain seq x y z
N MET A 1 -29.87 -7.85 -12.65
CA MET A 1 -28.55 -8.25 -12.13
C MET A 1 -27.69 -7.01 -12.14
N ALA A 2 -27.61 -6.35 -10.99
CA ALA A 2 -26.91 -5.08 -10.86
C ALA A 2 -25.40 -5.33 -10.93
N ASP A 3 -24.77 -4.62 -11.85
CA ASP A 3 -23.33 -4.49 -11.99
C ASP A 3 -22.76 -3.85 -10.71
N LEU A 4 -21.98 -4.63 -9.95
CA LEU A 4 -21.36 -4.25 -8.68
C LEU A 4 -19.83 -4.18 -8.80
N SER A 5 -19.27 -4.02 -10.01
CA SER A 5 -17.84 -3.75 -10.17
C SER A 5 -17.56 -2.26 -10.26
N MET A 6 -17.59 -1.56 -9.12
CA MET A 6 -16.80 -0.34 -8.98
C MET A 6 -15.44 -0.74 -8.41
N THR A 7 -14.41 -0.62 -9.21
CA THR A 7 -13.03 -0.95 -8.83
C THR A 7 -12.36 0.25 -8.13
N CYS A 8 -11.34 0.00 -7.32
CA CYS A 8 -10.59 1.07 -6.65
C CYS A 8 -9.99 2.10 -7.66
N ALA A 9 -9.80 1.76 -8.94
CA ALA A 9 -9.40 2.73 -9.98
C ALA A 9 -10.52 3.69 -10.38
N GLU A 10 -11.77 3.23 -10.49
CA GLU A 10 -12.91 4.14 -10.71
C GLU A 10 -13.17 5.03 -9.49
N THR A 11 -12.62 4.64 -8.33
CA THR A 11 -12.73 5.40 -7.09
C THR A 11 -11.51 6.31 -6.84
N LEU A 12 -10.30 5.95 -7.30
CA LEU A 12 -9.08 6.77 -7.26
C LEU A 12 -8.98 7.76 -8.44
N ALA A 13 -9.58 7.43 -9.59
CA ALA A 13 -9.67 8.31 -10.77
C ALA A 13 -11.04 9.00 -10.91
N GLY A 14 -12.04 8.59 -10.12
CA GLY A 14 -13.38 9.18 -10.07
C GLY A 14 -13.46 10.32 -9.06
N ASN A 15 -14.32 11.30 -9.36
CA ASN A 15 -14.61 12.44 -8.50
C ASN A 15 -14.85 11.96 -7.05
N PRO A 16 -14.01 12.34 -6.06
CA PRO A 16 -14.13 11.80 -4.71
C PRO A 16 -15.54 12.09 -4.20
N GLN A 17 -16.22 11.04 -3.72
CA GLN A 17 -17.44 11.26 -2.94
C GLN A 17 -17.09 12.25 -1.83
N SER A 18 -17.96 13.23 -1.59
CA SER A 18 -17.68 14.23 -0.57
C SER A 18 -17.51 13.54 0.79
N LEU A 19 -16.54 14.02 1.58
CA LEU A 19 -16.40 13.57 2.96
C LEU A 19 -17.77 13.66 3.66
N PRO A 20 -18.13 12.68 4.52
CA PRO A 20 -19.34 12.76 5.34
C PRO A 20 -19.41 14.12 6.08
N GLY A 21 -20.61 14.56 6.49
CA GLY A 21 -20.82 15.86 7.15
C GLY A 21 -19.95 16.10 8.39
N VAL A 22 -20.00 17.27 9.01
CA VAL A 22 -19.18 17.57 10.21
C VAL A 22 -19.45 16.52 11.30
N VAL A 23 -18.46 15.69 11.59
CA VAL A 23 -18.55 14.62 12.59
C VAL A 23 -17.68 14.98 13.78
N ALA A 24 -18.16 14.66 14.99
CA ALA A 24 -17.27 14.55 16.14
C ALA A 24 -16.19 13.47 15.88
N ASP A 25 -15.08 13.57 16.60
CA ASP A 25 -14.00 12.57 16.52
C ASP A 25 -14.57 11.16 16.72
N SER A 26 -14.39 10.32 15.71
CA SER A 26 -14.97 8.99 15.68
C SER A 26 -14.07 8.00 14.96
N TRP A 27 -14.22 6.74 15.33
CA TRP A 27 -13.46 5.63 14.79
C TRP A 27 -14.40 4.56 14.26
N GLN A 28 -14.11 4.09 13.05
CA GLN A 28 -14.68 2.88 12.47
C GLN A 28 -13.54 1.90 12.17
N VAL A 29 -13.83 0.62 12.33
CA VAL A 29 -12.91 -0.46 11.99
C VAL A 29 -13.59 -1.31 10.92
N VAL A 30 -13.05 -1.30 9.70
CA VAL A 30 -13.50 -2.19 8.63
C VAL A 30 -12.72 -3.49 8.75
N GLU A 31 -13.44 -4.61 8.82
CA GLU A 31 -12.83 -5.93 8.96
C GLU A 31 -12.57 -6.61 7.62
N GLY A 32 -11.41 -7.25 7.50
CA GLY A 32 -11.03 -8.00 6.30
C GLY A 32 -10.65 -7.08 5.14
N THR A 33 -10.83 -7.58 3.92
CA THR A 33 -10.56 -6.86 2.67
C THR A 33 -11.82 -6.89 1.81
N GLY A 34 -12.14 -5.80 1.12
CA GLY A 34 -13.26 -5.79 0.20
C GLY A 34 -13.76 -4.39 -0.16
N PRO A 35 -14.94 -4.28 -0.79
CA PRO A 35 -15.41 -3.01 -1.36
C PRO A 35 -15.62 -1.89 -0.33
N GLU A 36 -16.01 -2.20 0.91
CA GLU A 36 -16.16 -1.17 1.95
C GLU A 36 -14.82 -0.50 2.29
N TRP A 37 -13.75 -1.30 2.36
CA TRP A 37 -12.39 -0.82 2.56
C TRP A 37 -12.00 0.15 1.45
N ASP A 38 -12.21 -0.26 0.19
CA ASP A 38 -11.79 0.54 -0.97
C ASP A 38 -12.59 1.84 -1.11
N ARG A 39 -13.86 1.87 -0.67
CA ARG A 39 -14.63 3.12 -0.59
C ARG A 39 -13.98 4.13 0.33
N TRP A 40 -13.49 3.72 1.49
CA TRP A 40 -12.80 4.60 2.42
C TRP A 40 -11.43 5.02 1.90
N VAL A 41 -10.66 4.09 1.36
CA VAL A 41 -9.33 4.37 0.79
C VAL A 41 -9.40 5.43 -0.31
N ALA A 42 -10.41 5.34 -1.18
CA ALA A 42 -10.55 6.26 -2.28
C ALA A 42 -10.94 7.69 -1.88
N LEU A 43 -11.41 7.90 -0.64
CA LEU A 43 -11.62 9.24 -0.11
C LEU A 43 -10.31 9.91 0.32
N ALA A 44 -9.24 9.15 0.55
CA ALA A 44 -7.96 9.69 0.98
C ALA A 44 -7.13 10.19 -0.21
N ALA A 45 -6.71 11.45 -0.15
CA ALA A 45 -6.09 12.16 -1.28
C ALA A 45 -4.70 11.62 -1.66
N ASN A 46 -4.03 10.98 -0.70
CA ASN A 46 -2.67 10.43 -0.85
C ASN A 46 -2.65 8.90 -0.77
N ALA A 47 -3.79 8.24 -0.95
CA ALA A 47 -3.84 6.79 -1.08
C ALA A 47 -3.09 6.34 -2.36
N ASP A 48 -2.46 5.18 -2.26
CA ASP A 48 -1.72 4.49 -3.33
C ASP A 48 -2.10 3.00 -3.31
N VAL A 49 -1.65 2.23 -4.30
CA VAL A 49 -1.91 0.80 -4.49
C VAL A 49 -1.71 -0.03 -3.21
N TYR A 50 -0.76 0.36 -2.35
CA TYR A 50 -0.46 -0.29 -1.07
C TYR A 50 -1.58 -0.20 -0.02
N HIS A 51 -2.57 0.67 -0.23
CA HIS A 51 -3.75 0.83 0.60
C HIS A 51 -4.93 0.04 0.08
N CYS A 52 -4.93 -0.37 -1.20
CA CYS A 52 -6.04 -1.08 -1.81
C CYS A 52 -6.28 -2.43 -1.11
N SER A 53 -7.55 -2.78 -0.90
CA SER A 53 -7.93 -4.04 -0.27
C SER A 53 -7.41 -5.25 -1.05
N GLY A 54 -7.40 -5.17 -2.38
CA GLY A 54 -6.87 -6.20 -3.27
C GLY A 54 -5.36 -6.42 -3.14
N TYR A 55 -4.58 -5.35 -2.89
CA TYR A 55 -3.16 -5.47 -2.59
C TYR A 55 -2.95 -6.23 -1.28
N VAL A 56 -3.66 -5.80 -0.22
CA VAL A 56 -3.59 -6.42 1.09
C VAL A 56 -3.98 -7.90 1.02
N ALA A 57 -5.07 -8.23 0.33
CA ALA A 57 -5.51 -9.61 0.13
C ALA A 57 -4.46 -10.47 -0.60
N ALA A 58 -3.88 -9.96 -1.68
CA ALA A 58 -2.85 -10.69 -2.44
C ALA A 58 -1.61 -10.99 -1.59
N MET A 59 -1.15 -9.99 -0.83
CA MET A 59 0.08 -10.08 -0.02
C MET A 59 -0.08 -10.86 1.29
N THR A 60 -1.31 -11.08 1.76
CA THR A 60 -1.58 -11.69 3.07
C THR A 60 -2.28 -13.03 3.01
N SER A 61 -2.73 -13.46 1.83
CA SER A 61 -3.55 -14.66 1.64
C SER A 61 -2.97 -15.96 2.20
N GLU A 62 -1.64 -16.08 2.34
CA GLU A 62 -0.96 -17.26 2.88
C GLU A 62 -0.49 -17.07 4.34
N HIS A 63 -0.92 -15.99 4.99
CA HIS A 63 -0.48 -15.61 6.33
C HIS A 63 -1.68 -15.54 7.29
N PRO A 64 -1.55 -16.06 8.53
CA PRO A 64 -2.61 -16.00 9.54
C PRO A 64 -2.67 -14.61 10.16
N VAL A 65 -3.06 -13.62 9.36
CA VAL A 65 -3.21 -12.22 9.75
C VAL A 65 -4.66 -11.77 9.55
N LEU A 66 -5.06 -10.76 10.29
CA LEU A 66 -6.39 -10.19 10.27
C LEU A 66 -6.31 -8.77 9.73
N PRO A 67 -6.63 -8.53 8.44
CA PRO A 67 -6.67 -7.18 7.88
C PRO A 67 -7.73 -6.34 8.58
N ARG A 68 -7.38 -5.09 8.90
CA ARG A 68 -8.26 -4.07 9.48
C ARG A 68 -7.94 -2.71 8.87
N LEU A 69 -8.97 -1.98 8.41
CA LEU A 69 -8.83 -0.57 8.07
C LEU A 69 -9.33 0.22 9.26
N LEU A 70 -8.45 1.00 9.89
CA LEU A 70 -8.90 1.99 10.85
C LEU A 70 -9.30 3.25 10.08
N VAL A 71 -10.52 3.72 10.31
CA VAL A 71 -11.06 4.94 9.71
C VAL A 71 -11.30 5.91 10.84
N PHE A 72 -10.55 7.00 10.86
CA PHE A 72 -10.72 8.11 11.79
C PHE A 72 -11.40 9.26 11.08
N GLN A 73 -12.43 9.84 11.68
CA GLN A 73 -13.14 11.00 11.16
C GLN A 73 -13.18 12.10 12.22
N SER A 74 -13.05 13.34 11.77
CA SER A 74 -13.19 14.54 12.62
C SER A 74 -13.80 15.70 11.84
N SER A 75 -13.96 16.83 12.51
CA SER A 75 -14.30 18.10 11.86
C SER A 75 -13.21 18.57 10.88
N LEU A 76 -11.97 18.09 11.02
CA LEU A 76 -10.84 18.48 10.16
C LEU A 76 -10.72 17.64 8.89
N GLY A 77 -11.31 16.43 8.86
CA GLY A 77 -11.18 15.51 7.74
C GLY A 77 -11.26 14.05 8.17
N MET A 78 -10.56 13.19 7.44
CA MET A 78 -10.51 11.75 7.67
C MET A 78 -9.11 11.20 7.48
N VAL A 79 -8.76 10.16 8.24
CA VAL A 79 -7.57 9.34 8.05
C VAL A 79 -7.99 7.87 7.90
N VAL A 80 -7.38 7.17 6.96
CA VAL A 80 -7.47 5.71 6.80
C VAL A 80 -6.11 5.09 7.07
N HIS A 81 -6.08 4.02 7.85
CA HIS A 81 -4.84 3.38 8.28
C HIS A 81 -4.96 1.85 8.19
N PRO A 82 -4.34 1.23 7.16
CA PRO A 82 -4.46 -0.19 6.92
C PRO A 82 -3.49 -1.00 7.78
N LEU A 83 -4.03 -1.92 8.59
CA LEU A 83 -3.27 -2.76 9.50
C LEU A 83 -3.52 -4.25 9.30
N LEU A 84 -2.47 -5.03 9.57
CA LEU A 84 -2.48 -6.48 9.66
C LEU A 84 -2.27 -6.86 11.12
N LEU A 85 -3.34 -7.33 11.78
CA LEU A 85 -3.25 -7.83 13.14
C LEU A 85 -2.77 -9.28 13.11
N ARG A 86 -1.68 -9.60 13.80
CA ARG A 86 -1.18 -10.98 13.89
C ARG A 86 -1.42 -11.50 15.31
N PRO A 87 -2.18 -12.59 15.47
CA PRO A 87 -2.46 -13.14 16.79
C PRO A 87 -1.17 -13.55 17.52
N LEU A 88 -1.07 -13.15 18.80
CA LEU A 88 0.06 -13.52 19.66
C LEU A 88 -0.19 -14.82 20.44
N ALA A 89 -1.34 -15.46 20.27
CA ALA A 89 -1.69 -16.72 20.92
C ALA A 89 -0.64 -17.84 20.70
N ARG A 90 0.07 -17.81 19.57
CA ARG A 90 1.19 -18.72 19.27
C ARG A 90 2.38 -18.62 20.25
N LEU A 91 2.44 -17.54 21.04
CA LEU A 91 3.45 -17.33 22.08
C LEU A 91 3.01 -17.86 23.46
N GLY A 92 1.79 -18.40 23.58
CA GLY A 92 1.25 -19.01 24.80
C GLY A 92 -0.14 -18.47 25.20
N ALA A 93 -0.86 -19.22 26.03
CA ALA A 93 -2.25 -18.94 26.41
C ALA A 93 -2.46 -17.56 27.06
N ARG A 94 -1.46 -17.03 27.77
CA ARG A 94 -1.51 -15.68 28.37
C ARG A 94 -1.62 -14.54 27.34
N PHE A 95 -1.31 -14.80 26.07
CA PHE A 95 -1.41 -13.85 24.96
C PHE A 95 -2.69 -14.05 24.13
N ALA A 96 -3.62 -14.88 24.59
CA ALA A 96 -4.92 -15.04 23.94
C ALA A 96 -5.66 -13.69 23.86
N GLY A 97 -6.19 -13.36 22.68
CA GLY A 97 -6.84 -12.07 22.42
C GLY A 97 -5.88 -10.88 22.26
N LEU A 98 -4.56 -11.10 22.26
CA LEU A 98 -3.57 -10.06 22.00
C LEU A 98 -2.97 -10.18 20.60
N TYR A 99 -2.59 -9.03 20.04
CA TYR A 99 -2.08 -8.90 18.67
C TYR A 99 -0.86 -7.99 18.65
N ASP A 100 0.08 -8.25 17.74
CA ASP A 100 0.87 -7.16 17.18
C ASP A 100 0.19 -6.66 15.89
N ALA A 101 0.46 -5.42 15.51
CA ALA A 101 -0.03 -4.83 14.28
C ALA A 101 1.13 -4.42 13.38
N ALA A 102 0.94 -4.52 12.07
CA ALA A 102 1.85 -3.95 11.11
C ALA A 102 1.11 -3.52 9.85
N THR A 103 1.60 -2.50 9.16
CA THR A 103 1.14 -2.22 7.81
C THR A 103 1.56 -3.34 6.85
N CYS A 104 0.82 -3.50 5.74
CA CYS A 104 1.20 -4.45 4.69
C CYS A 104 2.59 -4.11 4.11
N TYR A 105 3.26 -5.10 3.49
CA TYR A 105 4.53 -4.85 2.80
C TYR A 105 4.34 -3.77 1.74
N GLY A 106 5.12 -2.69 1.79
CA GLY A 106 4.96 -1.55 0.89
C GLY A 106 4.96 -0.24 1.66
N TYR A 107 4.39 0.80 1.07
CA TYR A 107 4.30 2.15 1.65
C TYR A 107 2.87 2.47 2.13
N SER A 108 2.28 1.57 2.93
CA SER A 108 0.89 1.66 3.43
C SER A 108 0.74 2.49 4.72
N SER A 109 1.35 3.68 4.78
CA SER A 109 1.20 4.59 5.92
C SER A 109 -0.20 5.19 6.04
N PRO A 110 -0.57 5.87 7.14
CA PRO A 110 -1.90 6.49 7.21
C PRO A 110 -2.14 7.47 6.05
N ALA A 111 -3.18 7.24 5.25
CA ALA A 111 -3.59 8.14 4.19
C ALA A 111 -4.74 9.02 4.68
N TRP A 112 -4.88 10.25 4.20
CA TRP A 112 -5.85 11.21 4.72
C TRP A 112 -6.48 12.06 3.64
N ALA A 113 -7.61 12.68 3.99
CA ALA A 113 -8.19 13.80 3.28
C ALA A 113 -8.64 14.85 4.28
N ALA A 114 -8.04 16.03 4.19
CA ALA A 114 -8.46 17.18 4.97
C ALA A 114 -9.63 17.89 4.29
N ARG A 115 -10.51 18.49 5.11
CA ARG A 115 -11.56 19.37 4.58
C ARG A 115 -10.94 20.65 4.01
N PRO A 116 -11.63 21.33 3.07
CA PRO A 116 -11.17 22.62 2.56
C PRO A 116 -10.88 23.61 3.70
N GLY A 117 -9.67 24.18 3.71
CA GLY A 117 -9.21 25.13 4.72
C GLY A 117 -8.81 24.52 6.08
N ALA A 118 -8.92 23.20 6.26
CA ALA A 118 -8.48 22.54 7.48
C ALA A 118 -6.95 22.36 7.50
N ASN A 119 -6.38 22.31 8.71
CA ASN A 119 -4.96 22.06 8.91
C ASN A 119 -4.71 20.53 8.94
N GLU A 120 -4.02 20.01 7.92
CA GLU A 120 -3.70 18.58 7.81
C GLU A 120 -2.88 18.05 8.99
N ARG A 121 -1.91 18.84 9.48
CA ARG A 121 -1.11 18.47 10.66
C ARG A 121 -2.00 18.33 11.90
N ALA A 122 -3.01 19.21 12.06
CA ALA A 122 -3.95 19.09 13.17
C ALA A 122 -4.81 17.82 13.05
N LEU A 123 -5.24 17.44 11.84
CA LEU A 123 -5.96 16.19 11.59
C LEU A 123 -5.11 14.97 11.98
N LEU A 124 -3.85 14.92 11.52
CA LEU A 124 -2.93 13.82 11.83
C LEU A 124 -2.59 13.76 13.32
N ASN A 125 -2.39 14.91 13.97
CA ASN A 125 -2.19 14.96 15.42
C ASN A 125 -3.40 14.41 16.19
N ALA A 126 -4.63 14.73 15.77
CA ALA A 126 -5.85 14.21 16.40
C ALA A 126 -6.00 12.69 16.22
N PHE A 127 -5.67 12.19 15.03
CA PHE A 127 -5.60 10.75 14.74
C PHE A 127 -4.62 10.05 15.70
N TRP A 128 -3.34 10.46 15.68
CA TRP A 128 -2.28 9.86 16.49
C TRP A 128 -2.55 9.94 18.01
N SER A 129 -3.09 11.07 18.48
CA SER A 129 -3.40 11.28 19.91
C SER A 129 -4.54 10.38 20.43
N SER A 130 -5.34 9.80 19.54
CA SER A 130 -6.49 8.96 19.92
C SER A 130 -6.33 7.49 19.52
N GLU A 131 -5.51 7.18 18.53
CA GLU A 131 -5.30 5.84 18.00
C GLU A 131 -4.86 4.83 19.06
N GLY A 132 -3.91 5.18 19.92
CA GLY A 132 -3.41 4.27 20.96
C GLY A 132 -4.53 3.75 21.88
N ARG A 133 -5.61 4.52 22.09
CA ARG A 133 -6.80 4.04 22.84
C ARG A 133 -7.59 3.00 22.03
N LEU A 134 -7.74 3.20 20.72
CA LEU A 134 -8.38 2.23 19.84
C LEU A 134 -7.57 0.93 19.78
N LEU A 135 -6.27 1.02 19.52
CA LEU A 135 -5.38 -0.15 19.44
C LEU A 135 -5.42 -0.99 20.72
N ARG A 136 -5.40 -0.36 21.91
CA ARG A 136 -5.56 -1.07 23.18
C ARG A 136 -6.91 -1.78 23.31
N ARG A 137 -8.01 -1.18 22.85
CA ARG A 137 -9.34 -1.84 22.84
C ARG A 137 -9.40 -3.03 21.90
N LEU A 138 -8.63 -2.99 20.80
CA LEU A 138 -8.48 -4.09 19.86
C LEU A 138 -7.49 -5.18 20.33
N GLY A 139 -6.89 -5.03 21.52
CA GLY A 139 -5.90 -5.98 22.05
C GLY A 139 -4.52 -5.86 21.38
N VAL A 140 -4.24 -4.77 20.69
CA VAL A 140 -2.94 -4.53 20.04
C VAL A 140 -1.93 -4.03 21.07
N VAL A 141 -0.79 -4.71 21.17
CA VAL A 141 0.27 -4.39 22.15
C VAL A 141 1.43 -3.60 21.55
N CYS A 142 1.65 -3.70 20.24
CA CYS A 142 2.65 -2.94 19.49
C CYS A 142 2.25 -2.82 18.02
N GLU A 143 2.79 -1.80 17.36
CA GLU A 143 2.52 -1.50 15.95
C GLU A 143 3.83 -1.20 15.20
N PHE A 144 3.91 -1.67 13.95
CA PHE A 144 5.00 -1.36 13.02
C PHE A 144 4.45 -0.77 11.72
N VAL A 145 4.69 0.53 11.52
CA VAL A 145 4.20 1.26 10.34
C VAL A 145 5.34 1.49 9.34
N ARG A 146 5.11 1.13 8.07
CA ARG A 146 5.99 1.51 6.96
C ARG A 146 5.54 2.83 6.37
N LEU A 147 6.32 3.88 6.63
CA LEU A 147 6.02 5.23 6.16
C LEU A 147 6.25 5.38 4.65
N HIS A 148 5.35 6.09 3.97
CA HIS A 148 5.56 6.46 2.59
C HIS A 148 6.71 7.48 2.47
N PRO A 149 7.78 7.18 1.71
CA PRO A 149 9.02 7.97 1.72
C PRO A 149 8.87 9.36 1.11
N LEU A 150 7.80 9.60 0.32
CA LEU A 150 7.51 10.89 -0.29
C LEU A 150 6.54 11.77 0.53
N LEU A 151 6.01 11.26 1.64
CA LEU A 151 5.03 11.99 2.45
C LEU A 151 5.66 12.53 3.74
N PRO A 152 5.26 13.73 4.20
CA PRO A 152 5.92 14.43 5.30
C PRO A 152 5.47 13.95 6.70
N TYR A 153 5.59 12.66 7.00
CA TYR A 153 5.14 12.11 8.29
C TYR A 153 5.99 12.54 9.49
N ARG A 154 7.28 12.86 9.27
CA ARG A 154 8.26 13.06 10.35
C ARG A 154 7.79 14.03 11.44
N ASP A 155 7.07 15.07 11.05
CA ASP A 155 6.69 16.14 11.95
C ASP A 155 5.34 15.90 12.66
N VAL A 156 4.66 14.80 12.36
CA VAL A 156 3.34 14.48 12.90
C VAL A 156 3.31 13.15 13.64
N LEU A 157 4.44 12.42 13.69
CA LEU A 157 4.52 11.18 14.44
C LEU A 157 4.39 11.44 15.95
N PRO A 158 3.73 10.53 16.70
CA PRO A 158 3.75 10.55 18.15
C PRO A 158 5.18 10.60 18.70
N PRO A 159 5.43 11.31 19.81
CA PRO A 159 6.75 11.34 20.44
C PRO A 159 7.20 9.95 20.95
N GLU A 160 6.26 9.02 21.16
CA GLU A 160 6.53 7.64 21.56
C GLU A 160 6.95 6.72 20.40
N CYS A 161 6.90 7.20 19.15
CA CYS A 161 7.26 6.40 17.99
C CYS A 161 8.78 6.40 17.73
N ASP A 162 9.37 5.21 17.66
CA ASP A 162 10.74 5.02 17.21
C ASP A 162 10.81 5.05 15.67
N LEU A 163 11.38 6.12 15.11
CA LEU A 163 11.59 6.23 13.66
C LEU A 163 12.86 5.49 13.24
N VAL A 164 12.70 4.39 12.48
CA VAL A 164 13.81 3.57 11.99
C VAL A 164 14.05 3.78 10.51
N TRP A 165 15.27 4.17 10.14
CA TRP A 165 15.70 4.26 8.75
C TRP A 165 15.90 2.86 8.14
N ARG A 166 15.24 2.57 7.00
CA ARG A 166 15.26 1.24 6.35
C ARG A 166 15.96 1.19 5.00
N GLY A 167 16.44 2.33 4.49
CA GLY A 167 17.15 2.42 3.22
C GLY A 167 16.74 3.62 2.38
N GLN A 168 17.45 3.83 1.28
CA GLN A 168 17.15 4.91 0.34
C GLN A 168 16.03 4.50 -0.62
N THR A 169 15.10 5.42 -0.87
CA THR A 169 14.13 5.31 -1.97
C THR A 169 14.56 6.26 -3.08
N VAL A 170 14.51 5.78 -4.33
CA VAL A 170 14.71 6.61 -5.52
C VAL A 170 13.35 6.89 -6.14
N ALA A 171 13.01 8.16 -6.31
CA ALA A 171 11.81 8.60 -7.03
C ALA A 171 12.22 9.28 -8.34
N ILE A 172 11.43 9.04 -9.39
CA ILE A 172 11.62 9.63 -10.72
C ILE A 172 10.42 10.52 -10.98
N ASP A 173 10.68 11.80 -11.26
CA ASP A 173 9.66 12.79 -11.60
C ASP A 173 9.18 12.60 -13.04
N LEU A 174 8.03 11.96 -13.20
CA LEU A 174 7.44 11.64 -14.50
C LEU A 174 6.76 12.84 -15.19
N THR A 175 6.78 14.05 -14.58
CA THR A 175 6.30 15.28 -15.25
C THR A 175 7.30 15.81 -16.28
N ARG A 176 8.53 15.33 -16.23
CA ARG A 176 9.61 15.68 -17.16
C ARG A 176 9.46 14.96 -18.49
N SER A 177 10.06 15.53 -19.53
CA SER A 177 10.11 14.89 -20.84
C SER A 177 10.98 13.62 -20.82
N VAL A 178 10.69 12.70 -21.74
CA VAL A 178 11.49 11.46 -21.93
C VAL A 178 12.98 11.78 -22.15
N ALA A 179 13.29 12.83 -22.90
CA ALA A 179 14.67 13.24 -23.15
C ALA A 179 15.39 13.69 -21.87
N GLU A 180 14.72 14.46 -21.00
CA GLU A 180 15.26 14.87 -19.71
C GLU A 180 15.45 13.68 -18.77
N LEU A 181 14.52 12.73 -18.77
CA LEU A 181 14.62 11.49 -17.99
C LEU A 181 15.78 10.61 -18.47
N GLU A 182 15.93 10.40 -19.78
CA GLU A 182 17.05 9.67 -20.37
C GLU A 182 18.40 10.37 -20.07
N GLY A 183 18.40 11.70 -20.05
CA GLY A 183 19.56 12.53 -19.69
C GLY A 183 20.05 12.30 -18.25
N GLN A 184 19.13 11.97 -17.32
CA GLN A 184 19.44 11.71 -15.91
C GLN A 184 20.00 10.30 -15.66
N LEU A 185 19.82 9.36 -16.59
CA LEU A 185 20.37 8.00 -16.46
C LEU A 185 21.90 8.00 -16.48
N SER A 186 22.53 6.96 -15.93
CA SER A 186 23.98 6.80 -16.06
C SER A 186 24.38 6.57 -17.53
N ALA A 187 25.62 6.94 -17.89
CA ALA A 187 26.14 6.70 -19.24
C ALA A 187 26.08 5.20 -19.62
N ASN A 188 26.28 4.30 -18.65
CA ASN A 188 26.18 2.86 -18.85
C ASN A 188 24.73 2.44 -19.18
N HIS A 189 23.73 2.92 -18.42
CA HIS A 189 22.32 2.62 -18.69
C HIS A 189 21.88 3.13 -20.07
N ARG A 190 22.25 4.37 -20.44
CA ARG A 190 21.99 4.90 -21.80
C ARG A 190 22.63 4.04 -22.90
N ARG A 191 23.84 3.52 -22.68
CA ARG A 191 24.50 2.60 -23.62
C ARG A 191 23.73 1.28 -23.75
N CYS A 192 23.28 0.70 -22.64
CA CYS A 192 22.47 -0.53 -22.66
C CYS A 192 21.15 -0.34 -23.40
N ILE A 193 20.41 0.75 -23.13
CA ILE A 193 19.15 1.06 -23.82
C ILE A 193 19.37 1.17 -25.34
N ARG A 194 20.41 1.91 -25.78
CA ARG A 194 20.76 2.01 -27.21
C ARG A 194 21.21 0.69 -27.82
N LYS A 195 21.80 -0.21 -27.04
CA LYS A 195 22.18 -1.55 -27.51
C LYS A 195 20.92 -2.42 -27.72
N ALA A 196 20.01 -2.41 -26.75
CA ALA A 196 18.73 -3.13 -26.84
C ALA A 196 17.90 -2.67 -28.04
N ARG A 197 17.73 -1.35 -28.23
CA ARG A 197 17.05 -0.78 -29.40
C ARG A 197 17.68 -1.22 -30.72
N ARG A 198 19.02 -1.19 -30.83
CA ARG A 198 19.74 -1.65 -32.03
C ARG A 198 19.64 -3.16 -32.28
N ALA A 199 19.42 -3.94 -31.23
CA ALA A 199 19.22 -5.37 -31.32
C ALA A 199 17.76 -5.73 -31.66
N GLY A 200 16.87 -4.75 -31.86
CA GLY A 200 15.46 -4.99 -32.18
C GLY A 200 14.64 -5.50 -30.99
N VAL A 201 15.08 -5.24 -29.75
CA VAL A 201 14.28 -5.58 -28.57
C VAL A 201 13.03 -4.72 -28.54
N GLU A 202 11.86 -5.37 -28.51
CA GLU A 202 10.56 -4.73 -28.41
C GLU A 202 9.94 -5.07 -27.06
N VAL A 203 9.31 -4.10 -26.41
CA VAL A 203 8.63 -4.32 -25.13
C VAL A 203 7.13 -4.34 -25.38
N THR A 204 6.46 -5.41 -24.97
CA THR A 204 5.00 -5.53 -25.00
C THR A 204 4.45 -5.52 -23.59
N PHE A 205 3.27 -4.93 -23.44
CA PHE A 205 2.52 -4.97 -22.18
C PHE A 205 1.43 -6.02 -22.28
N SER A 206 1.31 -6.82 -21.23
CA SER A 206 0.40 -7.97 -21.20
C SER A 206 -0.19 -8.15 -19.81
N ASP A 207 -1.32 -8.82 -19.76
CA ASP A 207 -1.97 -9.33 -18.55
C ASP A 207 -2.35 -10.81 -18.72
N ARG A 208 -1.76 -11.49 -19.73
CA ARG A 208 -2.06 -12.89 -20.05
C ARG A 208 -1.55 -13.83 -18.97
N PRO A 209 -2.33 -14.84 -18.53
CA PRO A 209 -1.92 -15.79 -17.50
C PRO A 209 -0.61 -16.52 -17.79
N GLU A 210 -0.35 -16.90 -19.04
CA GLU A 210 0.85 -17.67 -19.41
C GLU A 210 2.13 -16.84 -19.23
N GLU A 211 2.05 -15.53 -19.44
CA GLU A 211 3.20 -14.64 -19.24
C GLU A 211 3.46 -14.37 -17.76
N LEU A 212 2.42 -14.39 -16.91
CA LEU A 212 2.59 -14.31 -15.46
C LEU A 212 3.34 -15.52 -14.90
N ASP A 213 3.10 -16.71 -15.45
CA ASP A 213 3.82 -17.92 -15.06
C ASP A 213 5.30 -17.81 -15.41
N ALA A 214 5.61 -17.41 -16.65
CA ALA A 214 6.98 -17.15 -17.07
C ALA A 214 7.66 -16.06 -16.23
N PHE A 215 6.93 -15.00 -15.87
CA PHE A 215 7.44 -13.96 -14.96
C PHE A 215 7.75 -14.52 -13.57
N ALA A 216 6.87 -15.34 -12.99
CA ALA A 216 7.06 -15.93 -11.67
C ALA A 216 8.31 -16.83 -11.62
N ASP A 217 8.57 -17.58 -12.70
CA ASP A 217 9.79 -18.38 -12.85
C ASP A 217 11.05 -17.51 -12.91
N LEU A 218 11.05 -16.48 -13.75
CA LEU A 218 12.16 -15.52 -13.87
C LEU A 218 12.42 -14.76 -12.55
N TYR A 219 11.35 -14.39 -11.86
CA TYR A 219 11.41 -13.77 -10.54
C TYR A 219 12.10 -14.71 -9.53
N THR A 220 11.67 -15.97 -9.47
CA THR A 220 12.23 -16.98 -8.56
C THR A 220 13.70 -17.23 -8.86
N LEU A 221 14.07 -17.40 -10.13
CA LEU A 221 15.48 -17.54 -10.55
C LEU A 221 16.32 -16.32 -10.15
N THR A 222 15.74 -15.13 -10.24
CA THR A 222 16.41 -13.90 -9.81
C THR A 222 16.64 -13.88 -8.30
N MET A 223 15.64 -14.26 -7.49
CA MET A 223 15.77 -14.34 -6.03
C MET A 223 16.82 -15.36 -5.60
N ILE A 224 16.90 -16.51 -6.28
CA ILE A 224 17.97 -17.50 -6.06
C ILE A 224 19.34 -16.91 -6.38
N ARG A 225 19.48 -16.30 -7.57
CA ARG A 225 20.76 -15.76 -8.05
C ARG A 225 21.34 -14.70 -7.10
N VAL A 226 20.50 -13.86 -6.51
CA VAL A 226 20.95 -12.78 -5.60
C VAL A 226 21.00 -13.21 -4.13
N GLY A 227 20.69 -14.47 -3.81
CA GLY A 227 20.66 -14.96 -2.43
C GLY A 227 19.63 -14.24 -1.57
N ALA A 228 18.44 -13.95 -2.12
CA ALA A 228 17.40 -13.20 -1.42
C ALA A 228 16.93 -13.93 -0.15
N ARG A 229 16.43 -13.17 0.83
CA ARG A 229 15.77 -13.75 2.01
C ARG A 229 14.49 -14.47 1.61
N ARG A 230 14.12 -15.50 2.37
CA ARG A 230 12.93 -16.33 2.12
C ARG A 230 11.62 -15.53 1.98
N GLU A 231 11.50 -14.41 2.68
CA GLU A 231 10.35 -13.49 2.60
C GLU A 231 10.13 -12.87 1.21
N TYR A 232 11.13 -12.90 0.33
CA TYR A 232 11.02 -12.42 -1.05
C TYR A 232 10.67 -13.54 -2.04
N PHE A 233 10.44 -14.77 -1.60
CA PHE A 233 10.03 -15.86 -2.50
C PHE A 233 8.51 -15.93 -2.60
N TYR A 234 7.93 -15.05 -3.44
CA TYR A 234 6.49 -15.06 -3.71
C TYR A 234 6.11 -16.18 -4.69
N PRO A 235 5.08 -16.98 -4.39
CA PRO A 235 4.55 -17.96 -5.34
C PRO A 235 3.82 -17.28 -6.49
N CYS A 236 3.68 -17.98 -7.63
CA CYS A 236 2.92 -17.48 -8.79
C CYS A 236 1.49 -17.04 -8.42
N SER A 237 0.85 -17.74 -7.46
CA SER A 237 -0.48 -17.38 -6.96
C SER A 237 -0.55 -15.95 -6.39
N THR A 238 0.52 -15.42 -5.80
CA THR A 238 0.57 -14.03 -5.33
C THR A 238 0.48 -13.05 -6.50
N PHE A 239 1.24 -13.27 -7.57
CA PHE A 239 1.19 -12.42 -8.76
C PHE A 239 -0.18 -12.48 -9.44
N ARG A 240 -0.75 -13.68 -9.59
CA ARG A 240 -2.10 -13.85 -10.13
C ARG A 240 -3.16 -13.11 -9.29
N LYS A 241 -3.07 -13.18 -7.95
CA LYS A 241 -3.94 -12.41 -7.04
C LYS A 241 -3.75 -10.90 -7.23
N LEU A 242 -2.52 -10.41 -7.40
CA LEU A 242 -2.27 -8.99 -7.68
C LEU A 242 -2.98 -8.54 -8.97
N PHE A 243 -2.85 -9.27 -10.07
CA PHE A 243 -3.51 -8.93 -11.34
C PHE A 243 -5.05 -9.05 -11.25
N ALA A 244 -5.56 -10.00 -10.49
CA ALA A 244 -7.00 -10.24 -10.37
C ALA A 244 -7.71 -9.27 -9.40
N LEU A 245 -7.04 -8.86 -8.32
CA LEU A 245 -7.65 -8.10 -7.22
C LEU A 245 -7.33 -6.61 -7.26
N LEU A 246 -6.25 -6.21 -7.94
CA LEU A 246 -5.97 -4.81 -8.17
C LEU A 246 -6.78 -4.26 -9.33
N PRO A 247 -7.05 -2.94 -9.33
CA PRO A 247 -7.74 -2.34 -10.45
C PRO A 247 -6.99 -2.51 -11.76
N ARG A 248 -7.75 -2.58 -12.86
CA ARG A 248 -7.16 -2.61 -14.21
C ARG A 248 -6.27 -1.40 -14.42
N GLY A 249 -5.09 -1.63 -14.99
CA GLY A 249 -4.09 -0.59 -15.21
C GLY A 249 -3.28 -0.19 -13.97
N SER A 250 -3.52 -0.80 -12.79
CA SER A 250 -2.64 -0.63 -11.62
C SER A 250 -1.42 -1.55 -11.64
N VAL A 251 -1.48 -2.64 -12.41
CA VAL A 251 -0.35 -3.56 -12.61
C VAL A 251 -0.20 -3.84 -14.09
N TRP A 252 1.04 -3.87 -14.54
CA TRP A 252 1.41 -4.14 -15.92
C TRP A 252 2.53 -5.17 -15.92
N LEU A 253 2.42 -6.20 -16.75
CA LEU A 253 3.55 -7.05 -17.08
C LEU A 253 4.18 -6.53 -18.37
N ALA A 254 5.47 -6.22 -18.33
CA ALA A 254 6.25 -5.86 -19.50
C ALA A 254 7.16 -7.05 -19.87
N SER A 255 7.04 -7.54 -21.09
CA SER A 255 7.88 -8.62 -21.64
C SER A 255 8.68 -8.09 -22.84
N ALA A 256 9.87 -8.65 -23.09
CA ALA A 256 10.81 -8.19 -24.10
C ALA A 256 11.54 -9.34 -24.79
#